data_AF-A0A938LV54-F1
#
_entry.id   AF-A0A938LV54-F1
#
_cell.length_a   1.000
_cell.length_b   1.000
_cell.length_c   1.000
_cell.angle_alpha   90.00
_cell.angle_beta   90.00
_cell.angle_gamma   90.00
#
_symmetry.space_group_name_H-M   'P 1'
#
loop_
_entity.id
_entity.type
_entity.pdbx_description
1 polymer ?
#
loop_
_entity_poly.entity_id
_entity_poly.type
_entity_poly.pdbx_seq_one_letter_code
_entity_poly.pdbx_strand_id
1 'polypeptide(L)'
;MKRLRISGLVSLAKRVRQELAGPVSPARLAGLRREVENALAAIEGVLKENRVGVRNLPSPSRKALQFLQGLDWGAVATDASAGGDGLPPESVSFRGLPRHFDGLLDRLAQAAQPSLSWPSRPLGGEGGSLPDRGQDVRDTEMPATRGRDARDTQERLGPLEEVYETIVSDSARMEQEIQVQDIRPEQLTRQAREIRGWLAYFAQRENFERYCAAVRRAEPVFRTICTWPASQGMPVRVRFRPLHALYRVRGYPDRLQVDLPTPMICFDRETLRSVAQAAFRQEGSRKAMHEAAGGEAYRRIDAAIELLAGVVAQMRGLHHDLAASFDRVNAAYFDERLSWPRLVWSHSFAARKFGHYDHAHDTVMVNAVLDRDTVPALVVDFIVYHELLHRELGITWKNNRIAAHTPKLAARERQFEHYDQAKAVLRKLASER
;
A
#
# COMPACT_ATOMS: atom_id res chain seq x y z
N MET A 1 34.56 -6.44 -5.37
CA MET A 1 34.35 -6.71 -3.91
C MET A 1 32.90 -7.14 -3.70
N LYS A 2 32.66 -8.33 -3.12
CA LYS A 2 31.30 -8.85 -2.89
C LYS A 2 30.55 -7.94 -1.88
N ARG A 3 29.49 -7.26 -2.33
CA ARG A 3 28.61 -6.47 -1.46
C ARG A 3 27.64 -7.42 -0.78
N LEU A 4 27.73 -7.53 0.54
CA LEU A 4 26.81 -8.34 1.33
C LEU A 4 25.61 -7.48 1.77
N ARG A 5 24.39 -7.96 1.57
CA ARG A 5 23.16 -7.25 1.93
C ARG A 5 22.45 -7.99 3.06
N ILE A 6 22.33 -7.35 4.21
CA ILE A 6 21.62 -7.89 5.37
C ILE A 6 20.18 -7.36 5.34
N SER A 7 19.24 -8.25 5.03
CA SER A 7 17.81 -7.91 5.01
C SER A 7 17.31 -7.59 6.42
N GLY A 8 16.43 -6.59 6.56
CA GLY A 8 15.81 -6.24 7.84
C GLY A 8 16.61 -5.29 8.75
N LEU A 9 17.94 -5.16 8.59
CA LEU A 9 18.79 -4.31 9.44
C LEU A 9 18.37 -2.82 9.43
N VAL A 10 18.09 -2.27 8.25
CA VAL A 10 17.67 -0.85 8.13
C VAL A 10 16.28 -0.64 8.73
N SER A 11 15.39 -1.63 8.60
CA SER A 11 14.05 -1.58 9.18
C SER A 11 14.07 -1.71 10.71
N LEU A 12 14.95 -2.56 11.25
CA LEU A 12 15.19 -2.69 12.69
C LEU A 12 15.72 -1.38 13.28
N ALA A 13 16.75 -0.79 12.66
CA ALA A 13 17.29 0.49 13.12
C ALA A 13 16.25 1.63 13.07
N LYS A 14 15.38 1.64 12.05
CA LYS A 14 14.28 2.61 11.96
C LYS A 14 13.26 2.41 13.09
N ARG A 15 12.87 1.16 13.37
CA ARG A 15 11.94 0.83 14.45
C ARG A 15 12.51 1.18 15.83
N VAL A 16 13.74 0.76 16.12
CA VAL A 16 14.43 1.09 17.39
C VAL A 16 14.53 2.60 17.58
N ARG A 17 14.86 3.35 16.52
CA ARG A 17 14.88 4.82 16.59
C ARG A 17 13.51 5.43 16.86
N GLN A 18 12.45 4.85 16.31
CA GLN A 18 11.08 5.32 16.53
C GLN A 18 10.62 5.01 17.96
N GLU A 19 10.89 3.81 18.47
CA GLU A 19 10.54 3.41 19.84
C GLU A 19 11.32 4.21 20.89
N LEU A 20 12.60 4.50 20.66
CA LEU A 20 13.43 5.31 21.56
C LEU A 20 13.21 6.83 21.44
N ALA A 21 12.33 7.28 20.54
CA ALA A 21 12.03 8.71 20.37
C ALA A 21 11.00 9.24 21.38
N GLY A 22 10.39 8.35 22.19
CA GLY A 22 9.46 8.68 23.27
C GLY A 22 9.79 7.94 24.56
N PRO A 23 9.03 8.18 25.64
CA PRO A 23 9.19 7.44 26.89
C PRO A 23 8.86 5.96 26.69
N VAL A 24 9.76 5.08 27.12
CA VAL A 24 9.61 3.62 26.96
C VAL A 24 9.47 2.98 28.33
N SER A 25 8.53 2.05 28.49
CA SER A 25 8.43 1.32 29.76
C SER A 25 9.72 0.53 30.04
N PRO A 26 10.12 0.36 31.31
CA PRO A 26 11.30 -0.42 31.67
C PRO A 26 11.28 -1.84 31.10
N ALA A 27 10.10 -2.48 31.07
CA ALA A 27 9.92 -3.81 30.50
C ALA A 27 10.10 -3.84 28.97
N ARG A 28 9.56 -2.84 28.25
CA ARG A 28 9.74 -2.75 26.79
C ARG A 28 11.18 -2.40 26.43
N LEU A 29 11.82 -1.52 27.19
CA LEU A 29 13.22 -1.14 26.98
C LEU A 29 14.15 -2.36 27.13
N ALA A 30 13.91 -3.20 28.15
CA ALA A 30 14.63 -4.46 28.33
C ALA A 30 14.38 -5.47 27.20
N GLY A 31 13.16 -5.51 26.65
CA GLY A 31 12.83 -6.33 25.47
C GLY A 31 13.53 -5.83 24.20
N LEU A 32 13.46 -4.52 23.94
CA LEU A 32 14.06 -3.87 22.78
C LEU A 32 15.59 -4.00 22.78
N ARG A 33 16.23 -3.87 23.95
CA ARG A 33 17.66 -4.13 24.13
C ARG A 33 18.04 -5.54 23.70
N ARG A 34 17.30 -6.54 24.16
CA ARG A 34 17.53 -7.96 23.84
C ARG A 34 17.35 -8.26 22.36
N GLU A 35 16.33 -7.64 21.72
CA GLU A 35 16.12 -7.74 20.27
C GLU A 35 17.31 -7.19 19.48
N VAL A 36 17.85 -6.04 19.90
CA VAL A 36 19.02 -5.42 19.26
C VAL A 36 20.27 -6.26 19.47
N GLU A 37 20.54 -6.72 20.70
CA GLU A 37 21.68 -7.58 21.02
C GLU A 37 21.66 -8.88 20.19
N ASN A 38 20.51 -9.55 20.10
CA ASN A 38 20.32 -10.74 19.28
C ASN A 38 20.56 -10.48 17.79
N ALA A 39 20.06 -9.34 17.28
CA ALA A 39 20.26 -8.96 15.89
C ALA A 39 21.73 -8.65 15.58
N LEU A 40 22.44 -7.97 16.49
CA LEU A 40 23.87 -7.68 16.34
C LEU A 40 24.70 -8.97 16.34
N ALA A 41 24.42 -9.90 17.26
CA ALA A 41 25.09 -11.20 17.31
C ALA A 41 24.87 -12.02 16.02
N ALA A 42 23.64 -12.04 15.50
CA ALA A 42 23.33 -12.70 14.22
C ALA A 42 24.08 -12.06 13.03
N ILE A 43 24.19 -10.73 13.02
CA ILE A 43 24.92 -10.00 11.98
C ILE A 43 26.43 -10.28 12.05
N GLU A 44 27.01 -10.33 13.25
CA GLU A 44 28.41 -10.69 13.44
C GLU A 44 28.70 -12.12 12.95
N GLY A 45 27.81 -13.08 13.24
CA GLY A 45 27.88 -14.44 12.71
C GLY A 45 27.91 -14.45 11.18
N VAL A 46 26.96 -13.77 10.53
CA VAL A 46 26.88 -13.67 9.07
C VAL A 46 28.13 -13.01 8.46
N LEU A 47 28.66 -11.96 9.09
CA LEU A 47 29.88 -11.28 8.63
C LEU A 47 31.12 -12.19 8.73
N LYS A 48 31.23 -12.96 9.82
CA LYS A 48 32.31 -13.91 10.06
C LYS A 48 32.28 -15.09 9.08
N GLU A 49 31.09 -15.69 8.89
CA GLU A 49 30.86 -16.79 7.93
C GLU A 49 31.23 -16.39 6.50
N ASN A 50 30.87 -15.17 6.11
CA ASN A 50 31.15 -14.66 4.77
C ASN A 50 32.56 -14.05 4.62
N ARG A 51 33.38 -14.04 5.69
CA ARG A 51 34.72 -13.42 5.74
C ARG A 51 34.73 -11.98 5.22
N VAL A 52 33.69 -11.21 5.52
CA VAL A 52 33.54 -9.81 5.08
C VAL A 52 33.42 -8.87 6.27
N GLY A 53 34.12 -7.73 6.20
CA GLY A 53 34.02 -6.69 7.23
C GLY A 53 32.84 -5.74 7.02
N VAL A 54 32.47 -4.98 8.05
CA VAL A 54 31.38 -3.98 8.02
C VAL A 54 31.50 -3.00 6.85
N ARG A 55 32.72 -2.64 6.43
CA ARG A 55 32.99 -1.80 5.25
C ARG A 55 32.41 -2.32 3.93
N ASN A 56 32.13 -3.62 3.84
CA ASN A 56 31.57 -4.26 2.65
C ASN A 56 30.03 -4.18 2.59
N LEU A 57 29.39 -3.67 3.65
CA LEU A 57 27.95 -3.42 3.68
C LEU A 57 27.61 -2.11 2.94
N PRO A 58 26.43 -2.04 2.28
CA PRO A 58 25.90 -0.80 1.72
C PRO A 58 25.84 0.33 2.77
N SER A 59 26.02 1.58 2.33
CA SER A 59 26.02 2.76 3.23
C SER A 59 24.82 2.82 4.19
N PRO A 60 23.57 2.54 3.77
CA PRO A 60 22.42 2.51 4.69
C PRO A 60 22.54 1.44 5.79
N SER A 61 23.04 0.26 5.44
CA SER A 61 23.25 -0.85 6.39
C SER A 61 24.39 -0.56 7.37
N ARG A 62 25.46 0.10 6.92
CA ARG A 62 26.55 0.54 7.81
C ARG A 62 26.07 1.57 8.83
N LYS A 63 25.33 2.59 8.38
CA LYS A 63 24.75 3.62 9.25
C LYS A 63 23.75 3.02 10.25
N ALA A 64 22.94 2.05 9.81
CA ALA A 64 22.02 1.33 10.68
C ALA A 64 22.75 0.51 11.76
N LEU A 65 23.82 -0.20 11.39
CA LEU A 65 24.63 -0.98 12.33
C LEU A 65 25.33 -0.08 13.35
N GLN A 66 25.95 1.00 12.89
CA GLN A 66 26.62 1.98 13.75
C GLN A 66 25.65 2.63 14.74
N PHE A 67 24.42 2.93 14.30
CA PHE A 67 23.37 3.45 15.18
C PHE A 67 23.02 2.44 16.27
N LEU A 68 22.75 1.17 15.91
CA LEU A 68 22.37 0.14 16.88
C LEU A 68 23.48 -0.21 17.87
N GLN A 69 24.74 -0.22 17.44
CA GLN A 69 25.91 -0.45 18.30
C GLN A 69 26.21 0.73 19.22
N GLY A 70 25.81 1.95 18.83
CA GLY A 70 26.04 3.18 19.59
C GLY A 70 24.89 3.60 20.50
N LEU A 71 23.90 2.73 20.74
CA LEU A 71 22.78 3.03 21.64
C LEU A 71 23.23 3.01 23.09
N ASP A 72 23.09 4.15 23.76
CA ASP A 72 23.21 4.25 25.21
C ASP A 72 21.84 3.98 25.86
N TRP A 73 21.63 2.73 26.25
CA TRP A 73 20.38 2.28 26.86
C TRP A 73 20.12 2.89 28.24
N GLY A 74 21.16 3.40 28.93
CA GLY A 74 21.03 4.03 30.25
C GLY A 74 20.52 5.47 30.17
N ALA A 75 20.69 6.12 29.02
CA ALA A 75 20.25 7.50 28.77
C ALA A 75 18.79 7.60 28.27
N VAL A 76 18.10 6.47 28.09
CA VAL A 76 16.72 6.44 27.58
C VAL A 76 15.74 6.78 28.70
N ALA A 77 14.93 7.82 28.50
CA ALA A 77 13.88 8.20 29.45
C ALA A 77 12.85 7.05 29.58
N THR A 78 12.70 6.54 30.80
CA THR A 78 11.72 5.49 31.12
C THR A 78 10.57 6.05 31.93
N ASP A 79 9.37 5.57 31.65
CA ASP A 79 8.16 5.94 32.36
C ASP A 79 7.34 4.68 32.64
N ALA A 80 7.01 4.44 33.90
CA ALA A 80 6.22 3.28 34.32
C ALA A 80 4.74 3.37 33.87
N SER A 81 4.27 4.58 33.57
CA SER A 81 2.95 4.88 33.02
C SER A 81 2.93 4.94 31.49
N ALA A 82 4.10 4.89 30.83
CA ALA A 82 4.19 4.69 29.38
C ALA A 82 3.75 3.26 29.02
N GLY A 83 2.45 3.08 28.92
CA GLY A 83 1.84 2.00 28.13
C GLY A 83 2.48 2.03 26.75
N GLY A 84 3.13 0.92 26.40
CA GLY A 84 4.04 0.85 25.26
C GLY A 84 3.39 1.29 23.95
N ASP A 85 4.18 2.01 23.17
CA ASP A 85 3.94 2.43 21.78
C ASP A 85 4.00 1.22 20.80
N GLY A 86 3.28 0.16 21.14
CA GLY A 86 2.81 -0.84 20.19
C GLY A 86 1.45 -0.39 19.68
N LEU A 87 1.01 -0.93 18.54
CA LEU A 87 -0.40 -0.86 18.14
C LEU A 87 -1.33 -1.05 19.36
N PRO A 88 -2.55 -0.46 19.38
CA PRO A 88 -3.47 -0.59 20.52
C PRO A 88 -3.49 -2.04 20.99
N PRO A 89 -3.56 -2.33 22.30
CA PRO A 89 -3.25 -3.63 22.93
C PRO A 89 -4.02 -4.86 22.39
N GLU A 90 -4.88 -4.64 21.41
CA GLU A 90 -5.74 -5.61 20.75
C GLU A 90 -5.51 -5.68 19.23
N SER A 91 -4.44 -5.10 18.66
CA SER A 91 -4.36 -5.06 17.20
C SER A 91 -3.98 -6.42 16.59
N VAL A 92 -4.85 -6.98 15.76
CA VAL A 92 -4.66 -8.28 15.13
C VAL A 92 -4.12 -8.13 13.71
N SER A 93 -3.05 -8.87 13.43
CA SER A 93 -2.51 -9.08 12.08
C SER A 93 -2.39 -10.57 11.79
N PHE A 94 -2.84 -11.00 10.62
CA PHE A 94 -2.71 -12.39 10.20
C PHE A 94 -1.30 -12.63 9.65
N ARG A 95 -0.53 -13.50 10.32
CA ARG A 95 0.84 -13.83 9.91
C ARG A 95 0.85 -14.35 8.46
N GLY A 96 1.64 -13.72 7.60
CA GLY A 96 1.81 -14.14 6.21
C GLY A 96 0.76 -13.63 5.22
N LEU A 97 -0.34 -13.04 5.70
CA LEU A 97 -1.42 -12.52 4.86
C LEU A 97 -0.94 -11.58 3.74
N PRO A 98 -0.02 -10.61 3.97
CA PRO A 98 0.45 -9.73 2.90
C PRO A 98 1.18 -10.46 1.77
N ARG A 99 1.93 -11.52 2.12
CA ARG A 99 2.70 -12.31 1.14
C ARG A 99 1.77 -13.22 0.33
N HIS A 100 0.83 -13.86 1.01
CA HIS A 100 -0.20 -14.67 0.39
C HIS A 100 -1.04 -13.85 -0.59
N PHE A 101 -1.49 -12.67 -0.15
CA PHE A 101 -2.25 -11.73 -0.96
C PHE A 101 -1.48 -11.25 -2.21
N ASP A 102 -0.18 -10.97 -2.08
CA ASP A 102 0.64 -10.57 -3.23
C ASP A 102 0.77 -11.70 -4.26
N GLY A 103 0.89 -12.96 -3.81
CA GLY A 103 0.89 -14.14 -4.68
C GLY A 103 -0.47 -14.40 -5.35
N LEU A 104 -1.57 -14.17 -4.64
CA LEU A 104 -2.93 -14.23 -5.17
C LEU A 104 -3.14 -13.22 -6.31
N LEU A 105 -2.72 -11.96 -6.09
CA LEU A 105 -2.78 -10.91 -7.10
C LEU A 105 -1.94 -11.24 -8.34
N ASP A 106 -0.77 -11.85 -8.16
CA ASP A 106 0.09 -12.26 -9.28
C ASP A 106 -0.56 -13.35 -10.14
N ARG A 107 -1.18 -14.36 -9.50
CA ARG A 107 -1.95 -15.41 -10.20
C ARG A 107 -3.17 -14.84 -10.91
N LEU A 108 -3.93 -13.97 -10.24
CA LEU A 108 -5.11 -13.32 -10.82
C LEU A 108 -4.75 -12.50 -12.06
N ALA A 109 -3.74 -11.65 -11.96
CA ALA A 109 -3.30 -10.82 -13.07
C ALA A 109 -2.78 -11.68 -14.24
N GLN A 110 -2.06 -12.77 -13.96
CA GLN A 110 -1.60 -13.69 -15.00
C GLN A 110 -2.76 -14.43 -15.68
N ALA A 111 -3.72 -14.95 -14.91
CA ALA A 111 -4.86 -15.69 -15.44
C ALA A 111 -5.85 -14.80 -16.21
N ALA A 112 -5.97 -13.53 -15.83
CA ALA A 112 -6.85 -12.58 -16.49
C ALA A 112 -6.28 -12.00 -17.79
N GLN A 113 -4.96 -12.10 -18.03
CA GLN A 113 -4.33 -11.59 -19.23
C GLN A 113 -4.68 -12.43 -20.47
N PRO A 114 -4.92 -11.80 -21.63
CA PRO A 114 -5.06 -12.54 -22.88
C PRO A 114 -3.74 -13.29 -23.14
N SER A 115 -3.83 -14.59 -23.42
CA SER A 115 -2.70 -15.41 -23.82
C SER A 115 -2.16 -14.92 -25.16
N LEU A 116 -1.16 -14.02 -25.13
CA LEU A 116 -0.27 -13.88 -26.27
C LEU A 116 0.81 -14.95 -26.14
N SER A 117 0.90 -15.80 -27.16
CA SER A 117 2.08 -16.60 -27.45
C SER A 117 3.27 -15.66 -27.53
N TRP A 118 4.08 -15.63 -26.47
CA TRP A 118 5.39 -15.02 -26.57
C TRP A 118 6.19 -15.89 -27.55
N PRO A 119 6.80 -15.34 -28.62
CA PRO A 119 7.67 -16.14 -29.45
C PRO A 119 8.78 -16.69 -28.54
N SER A 120 8.74 -18.00 -28.31
CA SER A 120 9.83 -18.73 -27.66
C SER A 120 11.09 -18.40 -28.43
N ARG A 121 12.02 -17.68 -27.80
CA ARG A 121 13.33 -17.41 -28.37
C ARG A 121 14.04 -18.76 -28.57
N PRO A 122 14.49 -19.13 -29.78
CA PRO A 122 15.58 -20.07 -29.91
C PRO A 122 16.89 -19.35 -29.55
N LEU A 123 17.80 -20.15 -29.01
CA LEU A 123 19.08 -19.81 -28.38
C LEU A 123 20.05 -19.11 -29.34
N GLY A 124 20.91 -18.25 -28.78
CA GLY A 124 22.22 -17.94 -29.36
C GLY A 124 23.27 -18.81 -28.68
N GLY A 125 23.81 -19.77 -29.43
CA GLY A 125 24.87 -20.66 -29.01
C GLY A 125 25.17 -21.63 -30.15
N GLU A 126 26.08 -21.21 -31.03
CA GLU A 126 26.57 -21.93 -32.21
C GLU A 126 27.09 -23.33 -31.86
N GLY A 127 26.92 -24.27 -32.79
CA GLY A 127 27.66 -25.54 -32.75
C GLY A 127 27.08 -26.68 -33.57
N GLY A 128 27.41 -26.71 -34.86
CA GLY A 128 27.86 -27.95 -35.53
C GLY A 128 26.84 -29.01 -35.99
N SER A 129 26.76 -29.13 -37.32
CA SER A 129 26.76 -30.39 -38.09
C SER A 129 25.48 -31.24 -38.22
N LEU A 130 24.95 -31.22 -39.45
CA LEU A 130 24.26 -32.31 -40.15
C LEU A 130 25.21 -33.51 -40.41
N PRO A 131 24.74 -34.76 -40.56
CA PRO A 131 24.05 -35.24 -41.79
C PRO A 131 22.85 -36.21 -41.53
N ASP A 132 21.78 -36.18 -42.34
CA ASP A 132 21.44 -36.95 -43.58
C ASP A 132 20.81 -38.36 -43.37
N ARG A 133 19.79 -38.63 -44.20
CA ARG A 133 19.04 -39.89 -44.51
C ARG A 133 18.01 -40.38 -43.49
N GLY A 134 16.81 -40.84 -43.87
CA GLY A 134 16.16 -41.09 -45.16
C GLY A 134 15.00 -42.09 -44.94
N GLN A 135 13.89 -41.92 -45.69
CA GLN A 135 12.80 -42.89 -46.02
C GLN A 135 12.06 -43.63 -44.87
N ASP A 136 10.85 -44.18 -44.98
CA ASP A 136 9.59 -44.05 -45.74
C ASP A 136 8.67 -45.17 -45.14
N VAL A 137 7.37 -45.21 -45.49
CA VAL A 137 6.42 -46.36 -45.38
C VAL A 137 5.43 -46.47 -44.18
N ARG A 138 4.18 -46.06 -44.50
CA ARG A 138 2.81 -46.64 -44.39
C ARG A 138 2.33 -47.72 -43.37
N ASP A 139 1.09 -47.45 -42.92
CA ASP A 139 -0.14 -48.28 -42.70
C ASP A 139 -0.19 -49.40 -41.63
N THR A 140 -1.14 -49.31 -40.66
CA THR A 140 -2.44 -50.05 -40.60
C THR A 140 -3.07 -50.09 -39.17
N GLU A 141 -4.40 -50.16 -39.16
CA GLU A 141 -5.51 -50.08 -38.18
C GLU A 141 -5.49 -50.69 -36.74
N MET A 142 -6.43 -50.13 -35.93
CA MET A 142 -7.06 -50.58 -34.66
C MET A 142 -7.91 -51.86 -34.83
N PRO A 143 -8.16 -52.72 -33.80
CA PRO A 143 -9.08 -52.43 -32.65
C PRO A 143 -8.56 -53.03 -31.31
N ALA A 144 -9.08 -52.79 -30.10
CA ALA A 144 -10.47 -52.88 -29.67
C ALA A 144 -10.70 -52.22 -28.29
N THR A 145 -11.96 -51.89 -28.06
CA THR A 145 -12.62 -51.45 -26.82
C THR A 145 -12.31 -52.30 -25.58
N ARG A 146 -12.04 -51.65 -24.44
CA ARG A 146 -12.51 -52.10 -23.11
C ARG A 146 -12.30 -51.01 -22.05
N GLY A 147 -13.35 -50.78 -21.25
CA GLY A 147 -13.28 -50.13 -19.95
C GLY A 147 -13.49 -48.62 -19.94
N ARG A 148 -14.75 -48.17 -19.97
CA ARG A 148 -15.11 -46.91 -19.31
C ARG A 148 -14.95 -47.14 -17.80
N ASP A 149 -13.78 -46.83 -17.27
CA ASP A 149 -13.67 -46.48 -15.86
C ASP A 149 -14.25 -45.08 -15.69
N ALA A 150 -15.55 -45.06 -15.40
CA ALA A 150 -16.25 -43.91 -14.86
C ALA A 150 -15.82 -43.74 -13.40
N ARG A 151 -14.62 -43.22 -13.19
CA ARG A 151 -14.11 -42.65 -11.94
C ARG A 151 -12.83 -41.90 -12.29
N ASP A 152 -12.79 -40.61 -11.98
CA ASP A 152 -11.66 -39.68 -12.13
C ASP A 152 -11.62 -38.79 -13.40
N THR A 153 -12.75 -38.17 -13.73
CA THR A 153 -12.75 -36.90 -14.49
C THR A 153 -13.20 -35.78 -13.56
N GLN A 154 -12.36 -35.44 -12.59
CA GLN A 154 -12.50 -34.15 -11.91
C GLN A 154 -12.08 -33.09 -12.94
N GLU A 155 -13.06 -32.48 -13.61
CA GLU A 155 -12.85 -31.36 -14.53
C GLU A 155 -11.94 -30.34 -13.83
N ARG A 156 -10.67 -30.25 -14.28
CA ARG A 156 -9.75 -29.24 -13.78
C ARG A 156 -10.34 -27.88 -14.11
N LEU A 157 -10.70 -27.13 -13.07
CA LEU A 157 -11.14 -25.74 -13.18
C LEU A 157 -10.10 -24.94 -13.98
N GLY A 158 -10.57 -24.00 -14.81
CA GLY A 158 -9.66 -23.11 -15.52
C GLY A 158 -8.85 -22.24 -14.54
N PRO A 159 -7.67 -21.71 -14.93
CA PRO A 159 -6.81 -20.95 -14.01
C PRO A 159 -7.48 -19.74 -13.35
N LEU A 160 -8.45 -19.11 -14.02
CA LEU A 160 -9.24 -18.01 -13.45
C LEU A 160 -10.21 -18.50 -12.38
N GLU A 161 -10.81 -19.65 -12.60
CA GLU A 161 -11.80 -20.22 -11.69
C GLU A 161 -11.13 -20.73 -10.41
N GLU A 162 -9.95 -21.34 -10.52
CA GLU A 162 -9.12 -21.69 -9.36
C GLU A 162 -8.75 -20.47 -8.50
N VAL A 163 -8.46 -19.33 -9.13
CA VAL A 163 -8.16 -18.08 -8.42
C VAL A 163 -9.40 -17.50 -7.77
N TYR A 164 -10.56 -17.55 -8.44
CA TYR A 164 -11.83 -17.11 -7.87
C TYR A 164 -12.20 -17.92 -6.62
N GLU A 165 -12.15 -19.25 -6.71
CA GLU A 165 -12.40 -20.14 -5.58
C GLU A 165 -11.42 -19.89 -4.42
N THR A 166 -10.16 -19.56 -4.73
CA THR A 166 -9.20 -19.14 -3.70
C THR A 166 -9.64 -17.85 -3.00
N ILE A 167 -10.11 -16.84 -3.73
CA ILE A 167 -10.59 -15.57 -3.16
C ILE A 167 -11.80 -15.80 -2.25
N VAL A 168 -12.78 -16.60 -2.71
CA VAL A 168 -13.99 -16.94 -1.95
C VAL A 168 -13.60 -17.67 -0.66
N SER A 169 -12.74 -18.69 -0.76
CA SER A 169 -12.26 -19.47 0.39
C SER A 169 -11.46 -18.60 1.38
N ASP A 170 -10.55 -17.75 0.89
CA ASP A 170 -9.76 -16.85 1.74
C ASP A 170 -10.65 -15.82 2.45
N SER A 171 -11.65 -15.27 1.75
CA SER A 171 -12.63 -14.36 2.35
C SER A 171 -13.41 -15.06 3.47
N ALA A 172 -13.97 -16.24 3.21
CA ALA A 172 -14.75 -16.98 4.19
C ALA A 172 -13.91 -17.37 5.42
N ARG A 173 -12.68 -17.84 5.21
CA ARG A 173 -11.75 -18.19 6.30
C ARG A 173 -11.40 -16.98 7.15
N MET A 174 -11.17 -15.82 6.52
CA MET A 174 -10.85 -14.58 7.24
C MET A 174 -12.02 -14.13 8.11
N GLU A 175 -13.25 -14.16 7.58
CA GLU A 175 -14.45 -13.83 8.36
C GLU A 175 -14.70 -14.82 9.51
N GLN A 176 -14.49 -16.12 9.28
CA GLN A 176 -14.60 -17.13 10.32
C GLN A 176 -13.60 -16.90 11.45
N GLU A 177 -12.34 -16.59 11.13
CA GLU A 177 -11.30 -16.31 12.13
C GLU A 177 -11.63 -15.05 12.93
N ILE A 178 -12.12 -14.00 12.26
CA ILE A 178 -12.60 -12.76 12.90
C ILE A 178 -13.75 -13.06 13.88
N GLN A 179 -14.71 -13.88 13.48
CA GLN A 179 -15.85 -14.24 14.31
C GLN A 179 -15.46 -15.13 15.50
N VAL A 180 -14.61 -16.15 15.28
CA VAL A 180 -14.16 -17.08 16.31
C VAL A 180 -13.31 -16.38 17.37
N GLN A 181 -12.49 -15.43 16.96
CA GLN A 181 -11.65 -14.65 17.87
C GLN A 181 -12.32 -13.37 18.40
N ASP A 182 -13.58 -13.12 18.05
CA ASP A 182 -14.34 -11.90 18.40
C ASP A 182 -13.57 -10.60 18.07
N ILE A 183 -12.93 -10.58 16.89
CA ILE A 183 -12.10 -9.45 16.46
C ILE A 183 -12.99 -8.34 15.90
N ARG A 184 -12.98 -7.18 16.55
CA ARG A 184 -13.62 -5.97 16.05
C ARG A 184 -12.80 -5.34 14.93
N PRO A 185 -13.40 -4.71 13.90
CA PRO A 185 -12.65 -4.07 12.81
C PRO A 185 -11.56 -3.09 13.26
N GLU A 186 -11.77 -2.38 14.38
CA GLU A 186 -10.83 -1.43 15.01
C GLU A 186 -9.52 -2.11 15.39
N GLN A 187 -9.59 -3.38 15.77
CA GLN A 187 -8.47 -4.22 16.16
C GLN A 187 -7.68 -4.69 14.95
N LEU A 188 -8.27 -4.79 13.76
CA LEU A 188 -7.50 -5.18 12.59
C LEU A 188 -6.52 -4.08 12.16
N THR A 189 -5.26 -4.47 11.92
CA THR A 189 -4.30 -3.55 11.27
C THR A 189 -4.88 -3.01 9.96
N ARG A 190 -4.52 -1.78 9.58
CA ARG A 190 -4.97 -1.17 8.32
C ARG A 190 -4.76 -2.09 7.11
N GLN A 191 -3.60 -2.73 7.02
CA GLN A 191 -3.30 -3.66 5.92
C GLN A 191 -4.19 -4.91 5.95
N ALA A 192 -4.48 -5.46 7.14
CA ALA A 192 -5.41 -6.58 7.26
C ALA A 192 -6.84 -6.18 6.87
N ARG A 193 -7.34 -5.00 7.31
CA ARG A 193 -8.65 -4.47 6.89
C ARG A 193 -8.75 -4.27 5.39
N GLU A 194 -7.73 -3.65 4.79
CA GLU A 194 -7.70 -3.41 3.36
C GLU A 194 -7.73 -4.72 2.55
N ILE A 195 -7.02 -5.76 3.03
CA ILE A 195 -7.05 -7.08 2.40
C ILE A 195 -8.41 -7.77 2.63
N ARG A 196 -8.98 -7.67 3.82
CA ARG A 196 -10.32 -8.17 4.16
C ARG A 196 -11.38 -7.60 3.20
N GLY A 197 -11.47 -6.27 3.13
CA GLY A 197 -12.44 -5.59 2.27
C GLY A 197 -12.24 -5.95 0.79
N TRP A 198 -10.99 -6.06 0.34
CA TRP A 198 -10.68 -6.50 -1.01
C TRP A 198 -11.17 -7.92 -1.27
N LEU A 199 -10.86 -8.89 -0.39
CA LEU A 199 -11.27 -10.28 -0.53
C LEU A 199 -12.80 -10.40 -0.54
N ALA A 200 -13.48 -9.77 0.41
CA ALA A 200 -14.94 -9.78 0.50
C ALA A 200 -15.60 -9.15 -0.74
N TYR A 201 -15.01 -8.08 -1.30
CA TYR A 201 -15.55 -7.42 -2.49
C TYR A 201 -15.43 -8.33 -3.74
N PHE A 202 -14.27 -8.95 -3.94
CA PHE A 202 -14.02 -9.83 -5.10
C PHE A 202 -14.44 -11.29 -4.91
N ALA A 203 -14.90 -11.68 -3.72
CA ALA A 203 -15.62 -12.92 -3.51
C ALA A 203 -17.01 -12.90 -4.18
N GLN A 204 -17.49 -11.72 -4.59
CA GLN A 204 -18.68 -11.58 -5.44
C GLN A 204 -18.30 -11.75 -6.91
N ARG A 205 -18.93 -12.72 -7.60
CA ARG A 205 -18.63 -13.07 -9.01
C ARG A 205 -18.59 -11.86 -9.94
N GLU A 206 -19.58 -10.98 -9.86
CA GLU A 206 -19.67 -9.80 -10.74
C GLU A 206 -18.46 -8.86 -10.57
N ASN A 207 -18.02 -8.63 -9.33
CA ASN A 207 -16.87 -7.78 -9.06
C ASN A 207 -15.56 -8.44 -9.52
N PHE A 208 -15.44 -9.76 -9.35
CA PHE A 208 -14.32 -10.53 -9.88
C PHE A 208 -14.22 -10.43 -11.42
N GLU A 209 -15.35 -10.56 -12.11
CA GLU A 209 -15.40 -10.40 -13.57
C GLU A 209 -15.02 -8.99 -14.01
N ARG A 210 -15.45 -7.95 -13.26
CA ARG A 210 -15.03 -6.57 -13.49
C ARG A 210 -13.51 -6.39 -13.32
N TYR A 211 -12.90 -7.05 -12.33
CA TYR A 211 -11.44 -7.08 -12.18
C TYR A 211 -10.78 -7.68 -13.44
N CYS A 212 -11.26 -8.83 -13.88
CA CYS A 212 -10.70 -9.53 -15.04
C CYS A 212 -10.82 -8.68 -16.31
N ALA A 213 -11.99 -8.05 -16.52
CA ALA A 213 -12.21 -7.12 -17.62
C ALA A 213 -11.26 -5.91 -17.54
N ALA A 214 -11.02 -5.37 -16.35
CA ALA A 214 -10.10 -4.26 -16.15
C ALA A 214 -8.64 -4.64 -16.46
N VAL A 215 -8.19 -5.84 -16.07
CA VAL A 215 -6.85 -6.34 -16.44
C VAL A 215 -6.72 -6.47 -17.95
N ARG A 216 -7.70 -7.09 -18.62
CA ARG A 216 -7.72 -7.24 -20.10
C ARG A 216 -7.74 -5.88 -20.81
N ARG A 217 -8.37 -4.87 -20.20
CA ARG A 217 -8.41 -3.50 -20.72
C ARG A 217 -7.09 -2.76 -20.52
N ALA A 218 -6.45 -2.93 -19.37
CA ALA A 218 -5.25 -2.19 -18.99
C ALA A 218 -3.96 -2.76 -19.58
N GLU A 219 -3.78 -4.09 -19.60
CA GLU A 219 -2.54 -4.72 -20.09
C GLU A 219 -2.06 -4.18 -21.45
N PRO A 220 -2.89 -4.14 -22.52
CA PRO A 220 -2.41 -3.70 -23.83
C PRO A 220 -2.03 -2.21 -23.83
N VAL A 221 -2.72 -1.40 -23.03
CA VAL A 221 -2.41 0.04 -22.88
C VAL A 221 -1.03 0.24 -22.26
N PHE A 222 -0.76 -0.42 -21.13
CA PHE A 222 0.53 -0.31 -20.44
C PHE A 222 1.66 -0.95 -21.23
N ARG A 223 1.39 -2.07 -21.93
CA ARG A 223 2.36 -2.72 -22.83
C ARG A 223 2.80 -1.79 -23.96
N THR A 224 1.86 -1.14 -24.65
CA THR A 224 2.18 -0.27 -25.79
C THR A 224 2.91 1.01 -25.38
N ILE A 225 2.66 1.54 -24.18
CA ILE A 225 3.21 2.84 -23.75
C ILE A 225 4.56 2.69 -23.05
N CYS A 226 4.84 1.51 -22.46
CA CYS A 226 6.07 1.22 -21.75
C CYS A 226 7.32 1.54 -22.61
N THR A 227 8.24 2.33 -22.05
CA THR A 227 9.45 2.83 -22.71
C THR A 227 10.74 2.13 -22.24
N TRP A 228 10.63 1.12 -21.38
CA TRP A 228 11.81 0.54 -20.75
C TRP A 228 12.61 -0.34 -21.73
N PRO A 229 13.93 -0.13 -21.93
CA PRO A 229 14.71 -0.88 -22.92
C PRO A 229 14.72 -2.40 -22.70
N ALA A 230 14.62 -2.83 -21.43
CA ALA A 230 14.53 -4.25 -21.07
C ALA A 230 13.16 -4.87 -21.38
N SER A 231 12.11 -4.07 -21.65
CA SER A 231 10.75 -4.58 -21.89
C SER A 231 10.53 -5.14 -23.30
N GLN A 232 11.50 -5.03 -24.22
CA GLN A 232 11.51 -5.78 -25.48
C GLN A 232 11.63 -7.28 -25.19
N GLY A 233 10.54 -7.93 -24.81
CA GLY A 233 10.67 -9.24 -24.17
C GLY A 233 9.67 -9.53 -23.07
N MET A 234 9.42 -8.52 -22.24
CA MET A 234 8.96 -8.78 -20.89
C MET A 234 7.46 -8.57 -20.76
N PRO A 235 6.72 -9.54 -20.20
CA PRO A 235 5.30 -9.38 -19.95
C PRO A 235 5.08 -8.22 -18.97
N VAL A 236 4.14 -7.32 -19.31
CA VAL A 236 3.65 -6.29 -18.42
C VAL A 236 2.51 -6.87 -17.59
N ARG A 237 2.64 -6.85 -16.27
CA ARG A 237 1.65 -7.38 -15.32
C ARG A 237 0.95 -6.23 -14.61
N VAL A 238 -0.33 -6.04 -14.91
CA VAL A 238 -1.17 -5.01 -14.28
C VAL A 238 -2.00 -5.64 -13.18
N ARG A 239 -1.91 -5.07 -11.97
CA ARG A 239 -2.64 -5.55 -10.78
C ARG A 239 -3.42 -4.38 -10.17
N PHE A 240 -4.68 -4.60 -9.81
CA PHE A 240 -5.46 -3.66 -9.03
C PHE A 240 -5.46 -4.11 -7.57
N ARG A 241 -5.07 -3.23 -6.64
CA ARG A 241 -4.90 -3.58 -5.22
C ARG A 241 -5.15 -2.38 -4.31
N PRO A 242 -5.31 -2.60 -2.98
CA PRO A 242 -5.27 -1.51 -2.02
C PRO A 242 -3.93 -0.77 -2.14
N LEU A 243 -4.00 0.50 -2.56
CA LEU A 243 -2.84 1.34 -2.87
C LEU A 243 -3.17 2.82 -2.65
N HIS A 244 -2.35 3.48 -1.84
CA HIS A 244 -2.48 4.90 -1.46
C HIS A 244 -1.61 5.83 -2.32
N ALA A 245 -1.36 5.42 -3.56
CA ALA A 245 -0.60 6.17 -4.57
C ALA A 245 -1.31 6.02 -5.91
N LEU A 246 -1.16 6.98 -6.83
CA LEU A 246 -1.81 6.94 -8.14
C LEU A 246 -1.47 5.67 -8.94
N TYR A 247 -0.23 5.20 -8.82
CA TYR A 247 0.26 3.95 -9.38
C TYR A 247 1.60 3.58 -8.73
N ARG A 248 2.07 2.36 -8.96
CA ARG A 248 3.43 1.92 -8.61
C ARG A 248 3.96 0.99 -9.70
N VAL A 249 5.15 1.28 -10.20
CA VAL A 249 5.84 0.46 -11.22
C VAL A 249 7.08 -0.18 -10.60
N ARG A 250 7.29 -1.48 -10.88
CA ARG A 250 8.48 -2.23 -10.45
C ARG A 250 8.99 -3.13 -11.56
N GLY A 251 10.30 -3.14 -11.77
CA GLY A 251 10.96 -4.10 -12.66
C GLY A 251 11.42 -5.34 -11.92
N TYR A 252 11.12 -6.50 -12.50
CA TYR A 252 11.66 -7.80 -12.12
C TYR A 252 12.40 -8.39 -13.31
N PRO A 253 13.27 -9.40 -13.14
CA PRO A 253 13.98 -10.04 -14.25
C PRO A 253 13.06 -10.69 -15.30
N ASP A 254 11.87 -11.11 -14.90
CA ASP A 254 10.91 -11.87 -15.70
C ASP A 254 9.67 -11.07 -16.13
N ARG A 255 9.44 -9.88 -15.55
CA ARG A 255 8.25 -9.07 -15.82
C ARG A 255 8.41 -7.60 -15.43
N LEU A 256 7.57 -6.76 -16.03
CA LEU A 256 7.29 -5.41 -15.53
C LEU A 256 5.99 -5.43 -14.75
N GLN A 257 6.00 -5.04 -13.47
CA GLN A 257 4.80 -5.00 -12.65
C GLN A 257 4.28 -3.57 -12.51
N VAL A 258 2.98 -3.41 -12.69
CA VAL A 258 2.22 -2.17 -12.52
C VAL A 258 1.09 -2.41 -11.52
N ASP A 259 1.19 -1.80 -10.34
CA ASP A 259 0.12 -1.81 -9.34
C ASP A 259 -0.69 -0.50 -9.46
N LEU A 260 -2.01 -0.63 -9.54
CA LEU A 260 -2.99 0.46 -9.57
C LEU A 260 -3.94 0.36 -8.36
N PRO A 261 -4.51 1.47 -7.87
CA PRO A 261 -5.59 1.44 -6.89
C PRO A 261 -6.79 0.62 -7.37
N THR A 262 -7.36 -0.21 -6.50
CA THR A 262 -8.51 -1.06 -6.82
C THR A 262 -9.65 -0.35 -7.54
N PRO A 263 -10.10 0.85 -7.12
CA PRO A 263 -11.26 1.46 -7.77
C PRO A 263 -11.00 1.86 -9.24
N MET A 264 -9.74 1.90 -9.70
CA MET A 264 -9.40 2.09 -11.11
C MET A 264 -9.86 0.94 -12.02
N ILE A 265 -10.43 -0.15 -11.49
CA ILE A 265 -11.11 -1.16 -12.33
C ILE A 265 -12.28 -0.57 -13.14
N CYS A 266 -12.80 0.61 -12.78
CA CYS A 266 -13.82 1.30 -13.56
C CYS A 266 -13.25 2.17 -14.70
N PHE A 267 -11.94 2.43 -14.73
CA PHE A 267 -11.34 3.35 -15.71
C PHE A 267 -11.36 2.79 -17.12
N ASP A 268 -11.80 3.59 -18.08
CA ASP A 268 -11.78 3.26 -19.50
C ASP A 268 -10.35 3.26 -20.10
N ARG A 269 -10.23 2.93 -21.39
CA ARG A 269 -8.94 2.84 -22.08
C ARG A 269 -8.22 4.20 -22.17
N GLU A 270 -8.94 5.29 -22.28
CA GLU A 270 -8.36 6.63 -22.42
C GLU A 270 -7.79 7.14 -21.10
N THR A 271 -8.53 6.93 -20.01
CA THR A 271 -8.07 7.24 -18.66
C THR A 271 -6.86 6.38 -18.30
N LEU A 272 -6.91 5.07 -18.58
CA LEU A 272 -5.75 4.17 -18.37
C LEU A 272 -4.53 4.58 -19.22
N ARG A 273 -4.74 5.11 -20.44
CA ARG A 273 -3.66 5.66 -21.28
C ARG A 273 -3.00 6.86 -20.60
N SER A 274 -3.78 7.76 -19.99
CA SER A 274 -3.25 8.89 -19.21
C SER A 274 -2.41 8.42 -18.02
N VAL A 275 -2.86 7.37 -17.32
CA VAL A 275 -2.09 6.76 -16.21
C VAL A 275 -0.77 6.16 -16.72
N ALA A 276 -0.81 5.41 -17.82
CA ALA A 276 0.38 4.78 -18.40
C ALA A 276 1.40 5.81 -18.93
N GLN A 277 0.93 6.89 -19.58
CA GLN A 277 1.80 8.00 -20.00
C GLN A 277 2.49 8.64 -18.78
N ALA A 278 1.74 8.87 -17.70
CA ALA A 278 2.29 9.45 -16.48
C ALA A 278 3.33 8.52 -15.84
N ALA A 279 3.09 7.21 -15.90
CA ALA A 279 3.97 6.19 -15.35
C ALA A 279 5.30 6.05 -16.09
N PHE A 280 5.32 6.15 -17.43
CA PHE A 280 6.49 5.80 -18.24
C PHE A 280 7.15 6.95 -19.01
N ARG A 281 6.41 8.02 -19.32
CA ARG A 281 6.88 9.10 -20.20
C ARG A 281 7.01 10.44 -19.49
N GLN A 282 6.57 10.52 -18.23
CA GLN A 282 6.34 11.79 -17.53
C GLN A 282 5.39 12.73 -18.29
N GLU A 283 4.58 12.16 -19.19
CA GLU A 283 3.55 12.83 -19.98
C GLU A 283 2.18 12.43 -19.43
N GLY A 284 1.10 13.12 -19.80
CA GLY A 284 -0.26 12.73 -19.41
C GLY A 284 -0.94 13.67 -18.40
N SER A 285 -2.26 13.71 -18.48
CA SER A 285 -3.08 14.66 -17.74
C SER A 285 -3.30 14.20 -16.30
N ARG A 286 -2.59 14.82 -15.35
CA ARG A 286 -2.82 14.59 -13.92
C ARG A 286 -4.20 15.04 -13.50
N LYS A 287 -4.73 16.06 -14.19
CA LYS A 287 -6.10 16.55 -14.04
C LYS A 287 -7.13 15.48 -14.40
N ALA A 288 -7.01 14.85 -15.57
CA ALA A 288 -7.94 13.80 -15.99
C ALA A 288 -7.93 12.58 -15.05
N MET A 289 -6.74 12.17 -14.58
CA MET A 289 -6.63 11.11 -13.57
C MET A 289 -7.33 11.47 -12.25
N HIS A 290 -7.23 12.74 -11.84
CA HIS A 290 -7.88 13.22 -10.64
C HIS A 290 -9.41 13.31 -10.79
N GLU A 291 -9.90 13.83 -11.91
CA GLU A 291 -11.34 13.90 -12.23
C GLU A 291 -11.95 12.50 -12.28
N ALA A 292 -11.26 11.53 -12.90
CA ALA A 292 -11.70 10.14 -12.92
C ALA A 292 -11.72 9.50 -11.52
N ALA A 293 -10.73 9.78 -10.68
CA ALA A 293 -10.71 9.34 -9.28
C ALA A 293 -11.79 10.02 -8.41
N GLY A 294 -12.21 11.24 -8.79
CA GLY A 294 -13.35 11.94 -8.21
C GLY A 294 -14.70 11.57 -8.85
N GLY A 295 -14.75 10.60 -9.75
CA GLY A 295 -15.98 10.16 -10.40
C GLY A 295 -16.86 9.28 -9.50
N GLU A 296 -18.16 9.25 -9.78
CA GLU A 296 -19.13 8.44 -9.02
C GLU A 296 -18.79 6.94 -9.05
N ALA A 297 -18.37 6.41 -10.20
CA ALA A 297 -18.00 5.01 -10.34
C ALA A 297 -16.80 4.61 -9.46
N TYR A 298 -15.80 5.49 -9.35
CA TYR A 298 -14.64 5.27 -8.48
C TYR A 298 -15.06 5.26 -7.01
N ARG A 299 -15.75 6.32 -6.56
CA ARG A 299 -16.22 6.45 -5.17
C ARG A 299 -17.12 5.30 -4.74
N ARG A 300 -17.98 4.79 -5.63
CA ARG A 300 -18.87 3.66 -5.31
C ARG A 300 -18.09 2.37 -5.01
N ILE A 301 -17.07 2.06 -5.80
CA ILE A 301 -16.23 0.87 -5.60
C ILE A 301 -15.43 1.02 -4.30
N ASP A 302 -14.86 2.21 -4.10
CA ASP A 302 -14.05 2.52 -2.94
C ASP A 302 -14.86 2.41 -1.63
N ALA A 303 -16.03 3.05 -1.57
CA ALA A 303 -16.94 2.98 -0.44
C ALA A 303 -17.45 1.55 -0.17
N ALA A 304 -17.71 0.75 -1.21
CA ALA A 304 -18.12 -0.64 -1.04
C ALA A 304 -17.01 -1.50 -0.42
N ILE A 305 -15.76 -1.33 -0.86
CA ILE A 305 -14.60 -2.04 -0.29
C ILE A 305 -14.37 -1.61 1.16
N GLU A 306 -14.51 -0.32 1.45
CA GLU A 306 -14.35 0.22 2.81
C GLU A 306 -15.42 -0.32 3.77
N LEU A 307 -16.69 -0.35 3.34
CA LEU A 307 -17.78 -0.93 4.12
C LEU A 307 -17.49 -2.41 4.47
N LEU A 308 -17.02 -3.17 3.48
CA LEU A 308 -16.64 -4.58 3.66
C LEU A 308 -15.38 -4.75 4.51
N ALA A 309 -14.46 -3.78 4.51
CA ALA A 309 -13.28 -3.77 5.38
C ALA A 309 -13.63 -3.55 6.86
N GLY A 310 -14.82 -3.01 7.14
CA GLY A 310 -15.28 -2.57 8.45
C GLY A 310 -14.94 -1.10 8.67
N VAL A 311 -15.98 -0.27 8.79
CA VAL A 311 -15.86 1.18 8.97
C VAL A 311 -15.36 1.46 10.38
N VAL A 312 -14.06 1.75 10.49
CA VAL A 312 -13.44 2.18 11.75
C VAL A 312 -13.40 3.70 11.73
N ALA A 313 -14.31 4.33 12.46
CA ALA A 313 -14.24 5.75 12.74
C ALA A 313 -13.04 6.03 13.68
N GLN A 314 -11.85 6.23 13.14
CA GLN A 314 -10.67 6.68 13.90
C GLN A 314 -10.72 8.20 14.15
N MET A 315 -11.88 8.70 14.60
CA MET A 315 -12.11 10.13 14.83
C MET A 315 -11.63 10.55 16.22
N ARG A 316 -11.75 9.66 17.21
CA ARG A 316 -11.33 9.91 18.58
C ARG A 316 -9.89 9.47 18.81
N GLY A 317 -9.04 10.44 19.12
CA GLY A 317 -7.68 10.23 19.63
C GLY A 317 -7.67 10.05 21.15
N LEU A 318 -6.48 9.87 21.72
CA LEU A 318 -6.27 9.79 23.18
C LEU A 318 -6.61 11.10 23.88
N HIS A 319 -6.35 12.24 23.24
CA HIS A 319 -6.52 13.56 23.83
C HIS A 319 -7.48 14.45 23.04
N HIS A 320 -7.60 14.24 21.73
CA HIS A 320 -8.40 15.08 20.84
C HIS A 320 -9.43 14.27 20.06
N ASP A 321 -10.60 14.87 19.83
CA ASP A 321 -11.67 14.27 19.03
C ASP A 321 -11.86 15.07 17.73
N LEU A 322 -11.57 14.42 16.59
CA LEU A 322 -11.70 15.03 15.27
C LEU A 322 -13.16 15.30 14.90
N ALA A 323 -14.11 14.53 15.44
CA ALA A 323 -15.53 14.79 15.20
C ALA A 323 -15.93 16.11 15.89
N ALA A 324 -15.56 16.27 17.16
CA ALA A 324 -15.81 17.51 17.89
C ALA A 324 -15.07 18.71 17.27
N SER A 325 -13.87 18.49 16.73
CA SER A 325 -13.11 19.50 15.99
C SER A 325 -13.83 19.92 14.69
N PHE A 326 -14.31 18.95 13.92
CA PHE A 326 -15.11 19.20 12.71
C PHE A 326 -16.35 20.03 13.03
N ASP A 327 -17.12 19.66 14.06
CA ASP A 327 -18.34 20.38 14.44
C ASP A 327 -18.06 21.86 14.77
N ARG A 328 -17.06 22.12 15.62
CA ARG A 328 -16.65 23.50 15.96
C ARG A 328 -16.25 24.29 14.71
N VAL A 329 -15.45 23.69 13.84
CA VAL A 329 -14.92 24.34 12.64
C VAL A 329 -16.01 24.59 11.60
N ASN A 330 -16.91 23.62 11.38
CA ASN A 330 -18.01 23.73 10.43
C ASN A 330 -18.98 24.83 10.84
N ALA A 331 -19.32 24.91 12.13
CA ALA A 331 -20.14 25.96 12.68
C ALA A 331 -19.46 27.35 12.58
N ALA A 332 -18.18 27.45 12.95
CA ALA A 332 -17.50 28.74 13.02
C ALA A 332 -17.09 29.34 11.66
N TYR A 333 -16.80 28.53 10.65
CA TYR A 333 -16.16 29.01 9.41
C TYR A 333 -16.88 28.63 8.10
N PHE A 334 -17.90 27.77 8.17
CA PHE A 334 -18.60 27.27 6.99
C PHE A 334 -20.13 27.31 7.08
N ASP A 335 -20.68 27.96 8.11
CA ASP A 335 -22.13 28.10 8.34
C ASP A 335 -22.86 26.75 8.39
N GLU A 336 -22.20 25.72 8.94
CA GLU A 336 -22.70 24.34 9.01
C GLU A 336 -23.00 23.68 7.64
N ARG A 337 -22.57 24.29 6.53
CA ARG A 337 -22.92 23.83 5.18
C ARG A 337 -22.14 22.60 4.71
N LEU A 338 -21.02 22.26 5.37
CA LEU A 338 -20.22 21.11 4.95
C LEU A 338 -20.83 19.80 5.45
N SER A 339 -21.01 18.84 4.53
CA SER A 339 -21.32 17.46 4.89
C SER A 339 -20.13 16.79 5.56
N TRP A 340 -20.36 15.77 6.38
CA TRP A 340 -19.30 15.04 7.08
C TRP A 340 -18.33 14.34 6.12
N PRO A 341 -17.04 14.72 6.08
CA PRO A 341 -16.01 13.94 5.42
C PRO A 341 -15.56 12.80 6.35
N ARG A 342 -14.80 11.82 5.82
CA ARG A 342 -14.13 10.84 6.66
C ARG A 342 -13.02 11.54 7.45
N LEU A 343 -12.96 11.36 8.77
CA LEU A 343 -11.96 11.96 9.64
C LEU A 343 -11.09 10.86 10.24
N VAL A 344 -9.77 10.98 10.09
CA VAL A 344 -8.83 9.95 10.58
C VAL A 344 -7.57 10.55 11.17
N TRP A 345 -7.15 10.01 12.31
CA TRP A 345 -5.77 10.15 12.78
C TRP A 345 -4.82 9.31 11.93
N SER A 346 -3.69 9.87 11.53
CA SER A 346 -2.70 9.17 10.70
C SER A 346 -1.28 9.39 11.17
N HIS A 347 -0.52 8.29 11.22
CA HIS A 347 0.90 8.26 11.57
C HIS A 347 1.81 8.30 10.32
N SER A 348 1.23 8.34 9.12
CA SER A 348 1.94 8.09 7.85
C SER A 348 2.42 9.36 7.14
N PHE A 349 2.55 10.48 7.84
CA PHE A 349 2.96 11.75 7.25
C PHE A 349 4.48 11.87 7.08
N ALA A 350 4.91 12.53 6.00
CA ALA A 350 6.29 13.00 5.86
C ALA A 350 6.60 14.07 6.92
N ALA A 351 7.89 14.26 7.24
CA ALA A 351 8.31 15.26 8.23
C ALA A 351 7.72 16.64 7.89
N ARG A 352 7.16 17.32 8.90
CA ARG A 352 6.54 18.67 8.87
C ARG A 352 5.14 18.77 8.22
N LYS A 353 4.51 17.66 7.81
CA LYS A 353 3.10 17.68 7.36
C LYS A 353 2.17 17.29 8.51
N PHE A 354 1.20 18.15 8.84
CA PHE A 354 0.33 18.00 10.01
C PHE A 354 -1.12 17.60 9.68
N GLY A 355 -1.54 17.77 8.43
CA GLY A 355 -2.82 17.29 7.93
C GLY A 355 -2.75 16.97 6.45
N HIS A 356 -3.77 16.30 5.93
CA HIS A 356 -4.00 16.13 4.51
C HIS A 356 -5.46 15.80 4.20
N TYR A 357 -6.06 16.57 3.31
CA TYR A 357 -7.30 16.20 2.65
C TYR A 357 -7.03 15.35 1.41
N ASP A 358 -7.62 14.16 1.38
CA ASP A 358 -7.63 13.24 0.25
C ASP A 358 -8.98 13.32 -0.47
N HIS A 359 -8.95 14.01 -1.61
CA HIS A 359 -10.12 14.23 -2.46
C HIS A 359 -10.72 12.94 -3.05
N ALA A 360 -9.92 11.89 -3.24
CA ALA A 360 -10.42 10.65 -3.85
C ALA A 360 -11.35 9.89 -2.91
N HIS A 361 -11.11 10.01 -1.60
CA HIS A 361 -11.81 9.26 -0.55
C HIS A 361 -12.59 10.19 0.40
N ASP A 362 -12.80 11.47 0.04
CA ASP A 362 -13.34 12.55 0.90
C ASP A 362 -12.85 12.45 2.35
N THR A 363 -11.53 12.31 2.53
CA THR A 363 -10.94 12.02 3.84
C THR A 363 -10.05 13.17 4.32
N VAL A 364 -10.37 13.75 5.47
CA VAL A 364 -9.49 14.61 6.24
C VAL A 364 -8.62 13.75 7.16
N MET A 365 -7.32 13.74 6.90
CA MET A 365 -6.33 13.05 7.74
C MET A 365 -5.61 14.08 8.61
N VAL A 366 -5.55 13.84 9.91
CA VAL A 366 -4.80 14.67 10.85
C VAL A 366 -3.61 13.87 11.40
N ASN A 367 -2.44 14.49 11.48
CA ASN A 367 -1.25 13.81 11.97
C ASN A 367 -1.39 13.48 13.45
N ALA A 368 -1.29 12.20 13.79
CA ALA A 368 -1.40 11.69 15.15
C ALA A 368 -0.35 12.28 16.12
N VAL A 369 0.71 12.93 15.61
CA VAL A 369 1.62 13.74 16.45
C VAL A 369 0.87 14.79 17.26
N LEU A 370 -0.26 15.31 16.76
CA LEU A 370 -1.05 16.34 17.42
C LEU A 370 -1.96 15.77 18.51
N ASP A 371 -2.11 14.45 18.59
CA ASP A 371 -2.97 13.79 19.57
C ASP A 371 -2.25 13.60 20.91
N ARG A 372 -1.97 14.71 21.60
CA ARG A 372 -1.33 14.75 22.92
C ARG A 372 -1.87 15.90 23.76
N ASP A 373 -1.82 15.75 25.08
CA ASP A 373 -2.25 16.76 26.06
C ASP A 373 -1.56 18.13 25.92
N THR A 374 -0.28 18.12 25.55
CA THR A 374 0.54 19.32 25.35
C THR A 374 0.20 20.11 24.09
N VAL A 375 -0.65 19.57 23.21
CA VAL A 375 -1.13 20.26 22.01
C VAL A 375 -2.53 20.80 22.29
N PRO A 376 -2.75 22.12 22.26
CA PRO A 376 -4.08 22.69 22.48
C PRO A 376 -5.07 22.30 21.38
N ALA A 377 -6.35 22.14 21.73
CA ALA A 377 -7.42 21.78 20.78
C ALA A 377 -7.51 22.74 19.57
N LEU A 378 -7.23 24.04 19.77
CA LEU A 378 -7.21 25.04 18.69
C LEU A 378 -6.23 24.69 17.57
N VAL A 379 -5.16 23.92 17.86
CA VAL A 379 -4.18 23.50 16.86
C VAL A 379 -4.77 22.40 15.97
N VAL A 380 -5.50 21.46 16.58
CA VAL A 380 -6.22 20.42 15.84
C VAL A 380 -7.33 21.06 15.01
N ASP A 381 -8.09 22.00 15.59
CA ASP A 381 -9.13 22.77 14.89
C ASP A 381 -8.56 23.54 13.69
N PHE A 382 -7.39 24.16 13.85
CA PHE A 382 -6.74 24.85 12.75
C PHE A 382 -6.35 23.90 11.61
N ILE A 383 -5.85 22.70 11.93
CA ILE A 383 -5.52 21.71 10.91
C ILE A 383 -6.77 21.16 10.22
N VAL A 384 -7.83 20.84 10.98
CA VAL A 384 -9.10 20.41 10.39
C VAL A 384 -9.67 21.52 9.51
N TYR A 385 -9.67 22.77 9.96
CA TYR A 385 -10.06 23.93 9.16
C TYR A 385 -9.25 24.04 7.87
N HIS A 386 -7.92 23.91 7.97
CA HIS A 386 -7.04 23.94 6.81
C HIS A 386 -7.39 22.86 5.77
N GLU A 387 -7.63 21.63 6.21
CA GLU A 387 -7.99 20.54 5.32
C GLU A 387 -9.42 20.70 4.73
N LEU A 388 -10.36 21.25 5.50
CA LEU A 388 -11.69 21.58 5.00
C LEU A 388 -11.67 22.76 4.01
N LEU A 389 -10.73 23.70 4.11
CA LEU A 389 -10.53 24.73 3.08
C LEU A 389 -10.07 24.11 1.76
N HIS A 390 -9.21 23.08 1.76
CA HIS A 390 -8.87 22.35 0.53
C HIS A 390 -10.08 21.66 -0.07
N ARG A 391 -10.98 21.14 0.77
CA ARG A 391 -12.26 20.56 0.34
C ARG A 391 -13.19 21.61 -0.28
N GLU A 392 -13.42 22.74 0.38
CA GLU A 392 -14.34 23.81 -0.10
C GLU A 392 -13.81 24.51 -1.35
N LEU A 393 -12.54 24.91 -1.36
CA LEU A 393 -11.94 25.68 -2.45
C LEU A 393 -11.58 24.80 -3.66
N GLY A 394 -11.57 23.49 -3.47
CA GLY A 394 -11.22 22.52 -4.48
C GLY A 394 -9.78 22.64 -4.97
N ILE A 395 -9.49 21.95 -6.07
CA ILE A 395 -8.14 21.87 -6.63
C ILE A 395 -7.96 22.91 -7.71
N THR A 396 -7.03 23.84 -7.48
CA THR A 396 -6.54 24.72 -8.54
C THR A 396 -5.37 24.07 -9.26
N TRP A 397 -5.40 24.04 -10.60
CA TRP A 397 -4.32 23.50 -11.42
C TRP A 397 -3.43 24.61 -11.97
N LYS A 398 -2.12 24.49 -11.82
CA LYS A 398 -1.12 25.34 -12.47
C LYS A 398 -0.06 24.44 -13.13
N ASN A 399 0.12 24.55 -14.44
CA ASN A 399 1.08 23.75 -15.22
C ASN A 399 0.96 22.23 -14.95
N ASN A 400 -0.27 21.67 -14.98
CA ASN A 400 -0.55 20.25 -14.71
C ASN A 400 -0.11 19.77 -13.31
N ARG A 401 0.08 20.69 -12.35
CA ARG A 401 0.33 20.41 -10.93
C ARG A 401 -0.77 21.03 -10.08
N ILE A 402 -1.08 20.37 -8.96
CA ILE A 402 -2.02 20.90 -7.97
C ILE A 402 -1.35 22.07 -7.26
N ALA A 403 -1.95 23.25 -7.35
CA ALA A 403 -1.59 24.43 -6.58
C ALA A 403 -2.34 24.37 -5.24
N ALA A 404 -1.76 23.65 -4.28
CA ALA A 404 -2.41 23.38 -2.99
C ALA A 404 -2.61 24.66 -2.15
N HIS A 405 -1.65 25.60 -2.12
CA HIS A 405 -1.79 26.86 -1.36
C HIS A 405 -1.93 28.05 -2.31
N THR A 406 -3.18 28.39 -2.65
CA THR A 406 -3.50 29.58 -3.44
C THR A 406 -3.55 30.84 -2.54
N PRO A 407 -3.44 32.06 -3.09
CA PRO A 407 -3.64 33.29 -2.31
C PRO A 407 -5.00 33.35 -1.63
N LYS A 408 -6.04 32.80 -2.27
CA LYS A 408 -7.39 32.70 -1.70
C LYS A 408 -7.42 31.80 -0.46
N LEU A 409 -6.74 30.65 -0.53
CA LEU A 409 -6.61 29.75 0.62
C LEU A 409 -5.82 30.41 1.76
N ALA A 410 -4.72 31.08 1.44
CA ALA A 410 -3.93 31.81 2.45
C ALA A 410 -4.72 32.94 3.12
N ALA A 411 -5.58 33.65 2.38
CA ALA A 411 -6.46 34.67 2.94
C ALA A 411 -7.53 34.06 3.87
N ARG A 412 -8.14 32.93 3.49
CA ARG A 412 -9.11 32.20 4.32
C ARG A 412 -8.46 31.61 5.57
N GLU A 413 -7.26 31.04 5.46
CA GLU A 413 -6.51 30.53 6.63
C GLU A 413 -6.34 31.60 7.72
N ARG A 414 -6.00 32.83 7.32
CA ARG A 414 -5.79 33.96 8.25
C ARG A 414 -7.06 34.42 8.97
N GLN A 415 -8.24 33.98 8.52
CA GLN A 415 -9.51 34.26 9.21
C GLN A 415 -9.73 33.35 10.42
N PHE A 416 -8.91 32.32 10.61
CA PHE A 416 -8.97 31.50 11.81
C PHE A 416 -8.64 32.33 13.05
N GLU A 417 -9.54 32.34 14.02
CA GLU A 417 -9.48 33.25 15.19
C GLU A 417 -8.14 33.20 15.94
N HIS A 418 -7.56 32.01 16.05
CA HIS A 418 -6.29 31.78 16.74
C HIS A 418 -5.14 31.44 15.77
N TYR A 419 -5.14 32.02 14.57
CA TYR A 419 -4.20 31.68 13.49
C TYR A 419 -2.74 31.74 13.96
N ASP A 420 -2.32 32.86 14.54
CA ASP A 420 -0.93 33.06 14.94
C ASP A 420 -0.52 32.10 16.07
N GLN A 421 -1.42 31.82 17.01
CA GLN A 421 -1.17 30.87 18.10
C GLN A 421 -1.02 29.44 17.56
N ALA A 422 -1.94 29.00 16.69
CA ALA A 422 -1.87 27.68 16.07
C ALA A 422 -0.58 27.52 15.25
N LYS A 423 -0.23 28.52 14.44
CA LYS A 423 1.00 28.51 13.63
C LYS A 423 2.26 28.51 14.50
N ALA A 424 2.27 29.20 15.63
CA ALA A 424 3.40 29.19 16.56
C ALA A 424 3.64 27.78 17.14
N VAL A 425 2.58 27.11 17.61
CA VAL A 425 2.66 25.74 18.13
C VAL A 425 3.13 24.77 17.04
N LEU A 426 2.56 24.84 15.83
CA LEU A 426 2.96 23.97 14.71
C LEU A 426 4.43 24.18 14.30
N ARG A 427 4.95 25.41 14.36
CA ARG A 427 6.37 25.71 14.11
C ARG A 427 7.27 25.07 15.16
N LYS A 428 6.90 25.19 16.44
CA LYS A 428 7.62 24.56 17.56
C LYS A 428 7.68 23.03 17.38
N LEU A 429 6.53 22.40 17.16
CA LEU A 429 6.44 20.95 16.89
C LEU A 429 7.25 20.51 15.67
N ALA A 430 7.35 21.35 14.64
CA ALA A 430 8.15 21.07 13.45
C ALA A 430 9.66 21.25 13.65
N SER A 431 10.09 21.86 14.76
CA SER A 431 11.50 22.04 15.15
C SER A 431 12.01 21.02 16.16
N GLU A 432 11.10 20.36 16.88
CA GLU A 432 11.38 19.31 17.88
C GLU A 432 11.66 17.93 17.25
N ARG A 433 11.53 17.81 15.92
CA ARG A 433 11.64 16.57 15.13
C ARG A 433 12.68 16.72 14.03
#